data_AF-A0A914K219-F1
#
_entry.id   AF-A0A914K219-F1
#
_cell.length_a   1.000
_cell.length_b   1.000
_cell.length_c   1.000
_cell.angle_alpha   90.00
_cell.angle_beta   90.00
_cell.angle_gamma   90.00
#
_symmetry.space_group_name_H-M   'P 1'
#
loop_
_entity.id
_entity.type
_entity.pdbx_description
1 polymer ?
#
loop_
_entity_poly.entity_id
_entity_poly.type
_entity_poly.pdbx_seq_one_letter_code
_entity_poly.pdbx_strand_id
1 'polypeptide(L)'
;MDFLIDFVFYVLDATLIDRTTMLNQNRYNYYNCLLFSLVLRRNYDSKVELYAAQDPNLKDWPWNRLMDNFVDIGIFNRFWFLEKAFENYDIKQEEFKTEKLNN
;
A
#
# COMPACT_ATOMS: atom_id res chain seq x y z
N MET A 1 -9.84 27.28 -0.01
CA MET A 1 -10.70 26.27 0.63
C MET A 1 -11.27 25.50 -0.56
N ASP A 2 -10.70 24.40 -1.09
CA ASP A 2 -10.38 23.14 -0.42
C ASP A 2 -9.41 22.21 -1.21
N PHE A 3 -8.41 22.75 -1.91
CA PHE A 3 -7.43 21.93 -2.67
C PHE A 3 -6.70 20.86 -1.82
N LEU A 4 -6.46 21.16 -0.55
CA LEU A 4 -5.74 20.28 0.37
C LEU A 4 -6.61 19.11 0.87
N ILE A 5 -7.93 19.27 0.82
CA ILE A 5 -8.93 18.31 1.28
C ILE A 5 -9.21 17.29 0.19
N ASP A 6 -9.47 17.80 -1.02
CA ASP A 6 -9.56 16.96 -2.22
C ASP A 6 -8.28 16.15 -2.39
N PHE A 7 -7.12 16.73 -2.10
CA PHE A 7 -5.83 16.03 -2.16
C PHE A 7 -5.73 14.88 -1.16
N VAL A 8 -6.10 15.07 0.11
CA VAL A 8 -6.00 14.00 1.13
C VAL A 8 -6.99 12.88 0.87
N PHE A 9 -8.24 13.20 0.52
CA PHE A 9 -9.27 12.19 0.21
C PHE A 9 -8.93 11.43 -1.07
N TYR A 10 -8.48 12.14 -2.12
CA TYR A 10 -7.99 11.53 -3.36
C TYR A 10 -6.80 10.60 -3.11
N VAL A 11 -5.85 10.99 -2.26
CA VAL A 11 -4.69 10.14 -1.91
C VAL A 11 -5.15 8.85 -1.20
N LEU A 12 -6.07 8.94 -0.25
CA LEU A 12 -6.57 7.77 0.48
C LEU A 12 -7.32 6.81 -0.46
N ASP A 13 -8.27 7.32 -1.25
CA ASP A 13 -9.01 6.50 -2.22
C ASP A 13 -8.07 5.90 -3.28
N ALA A 14 -7.11 6.68 -3.78
CA ALA A 14 -6.11 6.17 -4.71
C ALA A 14 -5.28 5.03 -4.11
N THR A 15 -4.92 5.11 -2.82
CA THR A 15 -4.16 4.03 -2.16
C THR A 15 -4.99 2.75 -1.98
N LEU A 16 -6.28 2.87 -1.69
CA LEU A 16 -7.19 1.71 -1.55
C LEU A 16 -7.48 1.07 -2.91
N ILE A 17 -7.69 1.88 -3.95
CA ILE A 17 -7.88 1.42 -5.33
C ILE A 17 -6.61 0.71 -5.82
N ASP A 18 -5.43 1.27 -5.57
CA ASP A 18 -4.15 0.67 -5.95
C ASP A 18 -3.97 -0.69 -5.27
N ARG A 19 -4.21 -0.78 -3.95
CA ARG A 19 -4.11 -2.05 -3.20
C ARG A 19 -5.09 -3.10 -3.70
N THR A 20 -6.34 -2.72 -3.94
CA THR A 20 -7.38 -3.62 -4.46
C THR A 20 -7.03 -4.13 -5.86
N THR A 21 -6.53 -3.24 -6.72
CA THR A 21 -6.10 -3.60 -8.08
C THR A 21 -4.94 -4.58 -8.05
N MET A 22 -3.96 -4.37 -7.16
CA MET A 22 -2.79 -5.25 -7.03
C MET A 22 -3.16 -6.63 -6.45
N LEU A 23 -4.11 -6.68 -5.51
CA LEU A 23 -4.69 -7.94 -5.02
C LEU A 23 -5.38 -8.70 -6.15
N ASN A 24 -6.22 -8.03 -6.93
CA ASN A 24 -6.95 -8.64 -8.05
C ASN A 24 -6.00 -9.16 -9.15
N GLN A 25 -4.87 -8.49 -9.36
CA GLN A 25 -3.84 -8.89 -10.31
C GLN A 25 -2.87 -9.95 -9.75
N ASN A 26 -3.05 -10.41 -8.51
CA ASN A 26 -2.16 -11.34 -7.82
C ASN A 26 -0.68 -10.90 -7.81
N ARG A 27 -0.45 -9.59 -7.65
CA ARG A 27 0.87 -8.96 -7.72
C ARG A 27 1.54 -8.75 -6.36
N TYR A 28 0.95 -9.31 -5.30
CA TYR A 28 1.56 -9.32 -3.98
C TYR A 28 2.30 -10.63 -3.73
N ASN A 29 3.55 -10.49 -3.29
CA ASN A 29 4.35 -11.60 -2.82
C ASN A 29 4.38 -11.57 -1.29
N TYR A 30 3.98 -12.68 -0.68
CA TYR A 30 4.01 -12.86 0.76
C TYR A 30 5.25 -13.68 1.14
N TYR A 31 6.09 -13.11 1.98
CA TYR A 31 7.22 -13.80 2.58
C TYR A 31 6.91 -14.02 4.05
N ASN A 32 6.65 -15.28 4.43
CA ASN A 32 6.43 -15.63 5.81
C ASN A 32 7.80 -15.85 6.48
N CYS A 33 8.19 -14.94 7.36
CA CYS A 33 9.32 -15.13 8.27
C CYS A 33 8.79 -15.65 9.61
N LEU A 34 9.63 -16.38 10.36
CA LEU A 34 9.24 -17.06 11.60
C LEU A 34 8.48 -16.14 12.60
N LEU A 35 8.79 -14.84 12.63
CA LEU A 35 8.23 -13.86 13.56
C LEU A 35 7.30 -12.82 12.91
N PHE A 36 7.36 -12.66 11.59
CA PHE A 36 6.63 -11.63 10.86
C PHE A 36 6.45 -12.03 9.39
N SER A 37 5.43 -11.49 8.73
CA SER A 37 5.21 -11.64 7.31
C SER A 37 5.59 -10.34 6.59
N LEU A 38 6.28 -10.42 5.47
CA LEU A 38 6.49 -9.27 4.59
C LEU A 38 5.57 -9.36 3.39
N VAL A 39 5.01 -8.21 3.01
CA VAL A 39 4.27 -8.05 1.77
C VAL A 39 5.11 -7.19 0.84
N LEU A 40 5.50 -7.76 -0.30
CA LEU A 40 6.22 -7.05 -1.36
C LEU A 40 5.34 -6.94 -2.60
N ARG A 41 5.45 -5.82 -3.30
CA ARG A 41 4.84 -5.60 -4.62
C ARG A 41 5.68 -6.28 -5.70
N ARG A 42 5.03 -6.77 -6.76
CA ARG A 42 5.68 -7.19 -7.99
C ARG A 42 5.30 -6.29 -9.16
N ASN A 43 6.27 -6.04 -10.03
CA ASN A 43 6.04 -5.32 -11.29
C ASN A 43 5.16 -6.11 -12.27
N TYR A 44 5.15 -7.44 -12.17
CA TYR A 44 4.38 -8.33 -13.03
C TYR A 44 3.62 -9.37 -12.19
N ASP A 45 2.50 -9.87 -12.71
CA ASP A 45 1.80 -11.02 -12.11
C ASP A 45 2.73 -12.24 -12.15
N SER A 46 2.64 -13.07 -11.11
CA SER A 46 3.24 -14.39 -10.98
C SER A 46 3.09 -15.29 -12.21
N LYS A 47 2.04 -15.10 -13.02
CA LYS A 47 1.73 -15.91 -14.21
C LYS A 47 2.21 -15.28 -15.53
N VAL A 48 2.81 -14.10 -15.48
CA VAL A 48 3.23 -13.37 -16.69
C VAL A 48 4.62 -13.85 -17.12
N GLU A 49 4.66 -14.51 -18.27
CA GLU A 49 5.88 -15.04 -18.89
C GLU A 49 6.54 -14.05 -19.87
N LEU A 50 6.41 -12.75 -19.61
CA LEU A 50 7.12 -11.74 -20.41
C LEU A 50 8.63 -11.86 -20.20
N TYR A 51 9.40 -11.73 -21.29
CA TYR A 51 10.86 -11.75 -21.25
C TYR A 51 11.45 -10.82 -20.18
N ALA A 52 10.92 -9.59 -20.08
CA ALA A 52 11.33 -8.59 -19.10
C ALA A 52 11.12 -9.03 -17.63
N ALA A 53 10.19 -9.96 -17.36
CA ALA A 53 9.93 -10.49 -16.02
C ALA A 53 10.85 -11.66 -15.66
N GLN A 54 11.35 -12.40 -16.67
CA GLN A 54 12.16 -13.59 -16.48
C GLN A 54 13.66 -13.27 -16.36
N ASP A 55 14.16 -12.32 -17.15
CA ASP A 55 15.59 -12.03 -17.26
C ASP A 55 16.21 -11.58 -15.91
N PRO A 56 17.20 -12.31 -15.37
CA PRO A 56 17.93 -11.93 -14.16
C PRO A 56 18.88 -10.74 -14.34
N ASN A 57 19.25 -10.37 -15.57
CA ASN A 57 20.12 -9.22 -15.83
C ASN A 57 19.36 -7.88 -15.80
N LEU A 58 18.04 -7.91 -16.04
CA LEU A 58 17.16 -6.73 -15.93
C LEU A 58 16.70 -6.48 -14.48
N LYS A 59 17.15 -7.32 -13.57
CA LYS A 59 16.67 -7.43 -12.20
C LYS A 59 17.65 -6.71 -11.28
N ASP A 60 17.20 -5.63 -10.66
CA ASP A 60 17.99 -4.90 -9.66
C ASP A 60 18.45 -5.78 -8.50
N TRP A 61 19.48 -5.29 -7.81
CA TRP A 61 20.05 -5.89 -6.61
C TRP A 61 18.93 -6.28 -5.62
N PRO A 62 18.99 -7.49 -5.02
CA PRO A 62 17.87 -8.03 -4.24
C PRO A 62 17.40 -7.12 -3.10
N TRP A 63 18.33 -6.41 -2.47
CA TRP A 63 18.02 -5.46 -1.38
C TRP A 63 17.33 -4.19 -1.87
N ASN A 64 17.75 -3.63 -3.02
CA ASN A 64 17.09 -2.46 -3.59
C ASN A 64 15.66 -2.80 -3.99
N ARG A 65 15.49 -3.94 -4.67
CA ARG A 65 14.15 -4.43 -5.01
C ARG A 65 13.27 -4.62 -3.79
N LEU A 66 13.83 -5.15 -2.69
CA LEU A 66 13.07 -5.38 -1.47
C LEU A 66 12.60 -4.05 -0.85
N MET A 67 13.48 -3.05 -0.78
CA MET A 67 13.14 -1.73 -0.22
C MET A 67 12.17 -0.94 -1.11
N ASP A 68 12.38 -0.96 -2.43
CA ASP A 68 11.56 -0.21 -3.38
C ASP A 68 10.16 -0.80 -3.55
N ASN A 69 10.01 -2.11 -3.30
CA ASN A 69 8.74 -2.81 -3.43
C ASN A 69 8.12 -3.18 -2.08
N PHE A 70 8.63 -2.66 -0.98
CA PHE A 70 8.08 -2.93 0.34
C PHE A 70 6.68 -2.29 0.49
N VAL A 71 5.70 -3.09 0.92
CA VAL A 71 4.29 -2.64 1.04
C VAL A 71 3.85 -2.64 2.50
N ASP A 72 4.04 -3.75 3.20
CA ASP A 72 3.58 -3.89 4.58
C ASP A 72 4.37 -4.97 5.33
N ILE A 73 4.33 -4.89 6.66
CA ILE A 73 4.84 -5.89 7.58
C ILE A 73 3.69 -6.39 8.48
N GLY A 74 3.48 -7.70 8.43
CA GLY A 74 2.55 -8.42 9.28
C GLY A 74 3.26 -8.94 10.52
N ILE A 75 2.87 -8.51 11.72
CA ILE A 75 3.40 -9.03 12.98
C ILE A 75 2.22 -9.57 13.80
N PHE A 76 2.31 -10.79 14.34
CA PHE A 76 1.22 -11.44 15.08
C PHE A 76 -0.15 -11.39 14.37
N ASN A 77 -0.17 -11.70 13.07
CA ASN A 77 -1.38 -11.66 12.23
C ASN A 77 -2.04 -10.27 12.08
N ARG A 78 -1.30 -9.19 12.36
CA ARG A 78 -1.71 -7.80 12.14
C ARG A 78 -0.80 -7.12 11.14
N PHE A 79 -1.36 -6.47 10.13
CA PHE A 79 -0.62 -5.68 9.15
C PHE A 79 -0.48 -4.24 9.66
N TRP A 80 0.76 -3.83 9.94
CA TRP A 80 1.02 -2.62 10.71
C TRP A 80 0.71 -1.34 9.94
N PHE A 81 1.08 -1.27 8.66
CA PHE A 81 0.80 -0.09 7.83
C PHE A 81 -0.66 0.00 7.42
N LEU A 82 -1.30 -1.14 7.14
CA LEU A 82 -2.73 -1.22 6.89
C LEU A 82 -3.53 -0.74 8.12
N GLU A 83 -3.28 -1.28 9.31
CA GLU A 83 -4.00 -0.92 10.54
C GLU A 83 -3.89 0.58 10.82
N LYS A 84 -2.68 1.15 10.65
CA LYS A 84 -2.44 2.59 10.79
C LYS A 84 -3.19 3.44 9.75
N ALA A 85 -3.30 2.96 8.52
CA ALA A 85 -4.06 3.66 7.47
C ALA A 85 -5.57 3.69 7.75
N PHE A 86 -6.08 2.69 8.47
CA PHE A 86 -7.51 2.59 8.83
C PHE A 86 -7.90 3.32 10.13
N GLU A 87 -6.94 3.69 10.98
CA GLU A 87 -7.20 4.31 12.30
C GLU A 87 -8.03 5.60 12.25
N ASN A 88 -7.92 6.38 11.17
CA ASN A 88 -8.67 7.63 10.99
C ASN A 88 -9.46 7.65 9.68
N TYR A 89 -9.90 6.48 9.21
CA TYR A 89 -10.59 6.36 7.92
C TYR A 89 -11.98 7.03 7.92
N ASP A 90 -12.68 7.01 9.06
CA ASP A 90 -14.01 7.57 9.25
C ASP A 90 -14.01 9.03 9.75
N ILE A 91 -12.87 9.53 10.23
CA ILE A 91 -12.76 10.88 10.78
C ILE A 91 -12.61 11.89 9.65
N LYS A 92 -13.73 12.52 9.29
CA LYS A 92 -13.72 13.74 8.48
C LYS A 92 -13.34 14.94 9.34
N GLN A 93 -12.04 15.27 9.40
CA GLN A 93 -11.51 16.36 10.24
C GLN A 93 -12.14 17.74 10.01
N GLU A 94 -12.90 17.93 8.93
CA GLU A 94 -13.63 19.16 8.61
C GLU A 94 -14.94 19.37 9.39
N GLU A 95 -15.66 18.31 9.75
CA GLU A 95 -16.90 18.47 10.54
C GLU A 95 -16.57 19.17 11.87
N PHE A 96 -15.46 18.76 12.50
CA PHE A 96 -14.93 19.34 13.72
C PHE A 96 -14.36 20.76 13.57
N LYS A 97 -13.94 21.17 12.37
CA LYS A 97 -13.44 22.55 12.12
C LYS A 97 -14.59 23.54 11.94
N THR A 98 -15.64 23.12 11.26
CA THR A 98 -16.83 23.95 11.03
C THR A 98 -17.61 24.18 12.31
N GLU A 99 -17.68 23.19 13.21
CA GLU A 99 -18.28 23.35 14.55
C GLU A 99 -17.54 24.34 15.45
N LYS A 100 -16.22 24.47 15.33
CA LYS A 100 -15.41 25.44 16.10
C LYS A 100 -15.47 26.87 15.56
N LEU A 101 -15.90 27.07 14.32
CA LEU A 101 -16.09 28.39 13.71
C LEU A 101 -17.50 28.94 13.95
N ASN A 102 -18.46 28.08 14.31
CA ASN A 102 -19.86 28.42 14.53
C ASN A 102 -20.22 28.55 16.03
N ASN A 103 -19.24 28.37 16.93
CA ASN A 103 -19.31 28.61 18.39
C ASN A 103 -18.32 29.71 18.76
#